data_AF-A0AAU9W348-F1
#
_entry.id   AF-A0AAU9W348-F1
#
_cell.length_a   1.000
_cell.length_b   1.000
_cell.length_c   1.000
_cell.angle_alpha   90.00
_cell.angle_beta   90.00
_cell.angle_gamma   90.00
#
_symmetry.space_group_name_H-M   'P 1'
#
loop_
_entity.id
_entity.type
_entity.pdbx_description
1 polymer ?
#
loop_
_entity_poly.entity_id
_entity_poly.type
_entity_poly.pdbx_seq_one_letter_code
_entity_poly.pdbx_strand_id
1 'polypeptide(L)'
;MFTPAGRHLLIFVYVIGWLSSSWAEDGFRICFRETERSSQCQGPSYSCSGWSSNPAWTQPFRDDTDQRSGGCRYQWKIEAHHNIRRNKEYRLCFAETEGSSQCQGSRHSCTNWSRTPSWTSSFRDDTDGRGGGCRYAWKIESRTTTITKKPVCRVCFKETEGSSQCQGSRQSCSGWSANKVPAWTLPFRDDTDNRGGGCTYSWYLDCTPKCDAAFCPRDTPCP
;
A
#
# COMPACT_ATOMS: atom_id res chain seq x y z
N MET A 1 44.06 9.67 -64.60
CA MET A 1 43.72 10.18 -63.25
C MET A 1 42.22 10.07 -63.08
N PHE A 2 41.74 9.02 -62.41
CA PHE A 2 40.33 8.85 -62.06
C PHE A 2 40.26 8.70 -60.54
N THR A 3 39.63 9.65 -59.87
CA THR A 3 39.25 9.58 -58.45
C THR A 3 37.83 9.04 -58.36
N PRO A 4 37.59 7.93 -57.64
CA PRO A 4 36.23 7.50 -57.31
C PRO A 4 35.89 7.78 -55.85
N ALA A 5 34.81 8.54 -55.69
CA ALA A 5 33.69 8.29 -54.78
C ALA A 5 34.02 7.87 -53.32
N GLY A 6 34.10 8.87 -52.44
CA GLY A 6 33.93 8.68 -50.99
C GLY A 6 32.47 8.36 -50.68
N ARG A 7 32.23 7.09 -50.32
CA ARG A 7 30.92 6.51 -50.02
C ARG A 7 30.27 7.09 -48.77
N HIS A 8 28.96 7.20 -48.90
CA HIS A 8 27.92 7.48 -47.92
C HIS A 8 28.15 6.98 -46.48
N LEU A 9 28.00 7.93 -45.57
CA LEU A 9 27.34 7.88 -44.27
C LEU A 9 26.53 6.60 -43.99
N LEU A 10 26.97 5.80 -43.02
CA LEU A 10 26.16 4.81 -42.32
C LEU A 10 26.20 5.14 -40.82
N ILE A 11 25.30 6.02 -40.40
CA ILE A 11 24.96 6.19 -38.98
C ILE A 11 24.22 4.92 -38.57
N PHE A 12 24.91 4.00 -37.91
CA PHE A 12 24.28 2.91 -37.18
C PHE A 12 23.59 3.51 -35.95
N VAL A 13 22.33 3.91 -36.10
CA VAL A 13 21.43 4.09 -34.97
C VAL A 13 21.17 2.69 -34.43
N TYR A 14 21.95 2.27 -33.43
CA TYR A 14 21.57 1.16 -32.55
C TYR A 14 20.36 1.61 -31.75
N VAL A 15 19.18 1.51 -32.37
CA VAL A 15 17.93 1.34 -31.62
C VAL A 15 18.05 -0.05 -31.03
N ILE A 16 18.71 -0.16 -29.87
CA ILE A 16 18.42 -1.24 -28.94
C ILE A 16 16.96 -0.98 -28.58
N GLY A 17 16.08 -1.61 -29.34
CA GLY A 17 14.71 -1.81 -28.95
C GLY A 17 14.80 -2.46 -27.59
N TRP A 18 14.65 -1.64 -26.56
CA TRP A 18 14.12 -2.08 -25.30
C TRP A 18 12.79 -2.72 -25.67
N LEU A 19 12.84 -4.01 -25.98
CA LEU A 19 11.81 -4.95 -25.61
C LEU A 19 11.79 -4.90 -24.09
N SER A 20 11.29 -3.76 -23.57
CA SER A 20 10.51 -3.67 -22.37
C SER A 20 9.46 -4.73 -22.58
N SER A 21 9.83 -5.95 -22.18
CA SER A 21 8.89 -7.01 -21.93
C SER A 21 8.03 -6.39 -20.84
N SER A 22 6.94 -5.78 -21.27
CA SER A 22 5.98 -5.13 -20.42
C SER A 22 5.51 -6.21 -19.46
N TRP A 23 6.10 -6.26 -18.27
CA TRP A 23 5.68 -7.12 -17.17
C TRP A 23 4.33 -6.64 -16.59
N ALA A 24 3.47 -6.03 -17.41
CA ALA A 24 2.10 -5.71 -17.09
C ALA A 24 1.22 -6.94 -17.37
N GLU A 25 1.49 -8.05 -16.66
CA GLU A 25 0.36 -8.71 -15.99
C GLU A 25 0.00 -7.68 -14.90
N ASP A 26 -1.16 -6.99 -14.96
CA ASP A 26 -1.44 -5.76 -14.17
C ASP A 26 -1.46 -5.93 -12.64
N GLY A 27 -0.81 -6.95 -12.09
CA GLY A 27 -0.31 -6.89 -10.75
C GLY A 27 -1.41 -7.00 -9.70
N PHE A 28 -1.08 -6.49 -8.54
CA PHE A 28 -1.98 -6.44 -7.41
C PHE A 28 -2.23 -4.98 -7.04
N ARG A 29 -3.34 -4.70 -6.37
CA ARG A 29 -3.62 -3.37 -5.81
C ARG A 29 -4.25 -3.48 -4.43
N ILE A 30 -4.07 -2.46 -3.61
CA ILE A 30 -4.75 -2.32 -2.33
C ILE A 30 -5.98 -1.44 -2.52
N CYS A 31 -7.09 -1.82 -1.90
CA CYS A 31 -8.30 -1.02 -1.81
C CYS A 31 -8.61 -0.75 -0.34
N PHE A 32 -9.07 0.45 -0.07
CA PHE A 32 -9.52 0.93 1.21
C PHE A 32 -11.02 1.25 1.11
N ARG A 33 -11.75 1.04 2.20
CA ARG A 33 -13.09 1.61 2.36
C ARG A 33 -13.37 2.06 3.78
N GLU A 34 -14.19 3.09 3.85
CA GLU A 34 -14.84 3.61 5.04
C GLU A 34 -16.33 3.23 4.98
N THR A 35 -16.93 2.81 6.09
CA THR A 35 -18.28 2.22 6.12
C THR A 35 -19.27 2.86 7.09
N GLU A 36 -18.80 3.69 8.03
CA GLU A 36 -19.63 4.40 9.01
C GLU A 36 -20.20 5.70 8.45
N ARG A 37 -19.49 6.33 7.50
CA ARG A 37 -19.87 7.62 6.88
C ARG A 37 -20.13 8.72 7.90
N SER A 38 -19.38 8.70 9.01
CA SER A 38 -19.41 9.80 9.97
C SER A 38 -18.94 11.09 9.31
N SER A 39 -19.44 12.23 9.79
CA SER A 39 -18.93 13.56 9.39
C SER A 39 -17.44 13.78 9.73
N GLN A 40 -16.86 12.91 10.55
CA GLN A 40 -15.44 12.88 10.91
C GLN A 40 -14.58 12.20 9.85
N CYS A 41 -15.21 11.52 8.88
CA CYS A 41 -14.55 10.75 7.84
C CYS A 41 -14.67 11.47 6.50
N GLN A 42 -13.57 12.01 6.00
CA GLN A 42 -13.55 12.85 4.81
C GLN A 42 -12.76 12.21 3.67
N GLY A 43 -13.14 12.56 2.44
CA GLY A 43 -12.59 11.96 1.22
C GLY A 43 -13.41 10.77 0.72
N PRO A 44 -12.88 9.99 -0.23
CA PRO A 44 -13.61 8.88 -0.83
C PRO A 44 -13.83 7.74 0.18
N SER A 45 -15.09 7.36 0.40
CA SER A 45 -15.44 6.16 1.20
C SER A 45 -14.95 4.85 0.58
N TYR A 46 -14.45 4.89 -0.65
CA TYR A 46 -13.80 3.77 -1.33
C TYR A 46 -12.73 4.29 -2.27
N SER A 47 -11.52 3.73 -2.19
CA SER A 47 -10.44 4.03 -3.12
C SER A 47 -9.52 2.83 -3.29
N CYS A 48 -8.93 2.68 -4.47
CA CYS A 48 -7.88 1.69 -4.72
C CYS A 48 -6.62 2.39 -5.19
N SER A 49 -5.47 1.81 -4.85
CA SER A 49 -4.18 2.16 -5.41
C SER A 49 -4.15 1.88 -6.92
N GLY A 50 -3.12 2.40 -7.58
CA GLY A 50 -2.70 1.87 -8.87
C GLY A 50 -2.37 0.38 -8.78
N TRP A 51 -2.39 -0.27 -9.93
CA TRP A 51 -1.90 -1.63 -10.11
C TRP A 51 -0.40 -1.70 -9.84
N SER A 52 0.14 -2.78 -9.29
CA SER A 52 1.56 -2.86 -8.95
C SER A 52 2.50 -2.82 -10.17
N SER A 53 1.98 -2.96 -11.40
CA SER A 53 2.70 -2.70 -12.66
C SER A 53 2.84 -1.21 -12.99
N ASN A 54 1.97 -0.37 -12.42
CA ASN A 54 1.99 1.09 -12.50
C ASN A 54 1.53 1.66 -11.14
N PRO A 55 2.39 1.54 -10.11
CA PRO A 55 1.99 1.81 -8.74
C PRO A 55 1.59 3.28 -8.56
N ALA A 56 0.45 3.50 -7.91
CA ALA A 56 -0.03 4.82 -7.53
C ALA A 56 -0.69 4.74 -6.15
N TRP A 57 -0.66 5.84 -5.39
CA TRP A 57 -1.35 5.93 -4.11
C TRP A 57 -2.86 5.86 -4.29
N THR A 58 -3.57 5.32 -3.28
CA THR A 58 -5.00 5.56 -3.13
C THR A 58 -5.27 7.07 -3.07
N GLN A 59 -6.51 7.46 -3.34
CA GLN A 59 -6.94 8.83 -3.03
C GLN A 59 -6.78 9.07 -1.51
N PRO A 60 -6.41 10.30 -1.10
CA PRO A 60 -6.31 10.65 0.31
C PRO A 60 -7.64 10.46 1.02
N PHE A 61 -7.59 9.86 2.21
CA PHE A 61 -8.73 9.75 3.12
C PHE A 61 -8.34 10.40 4.45
N ARG A 62 -9.24 11.22 5.01
CA ARG A 62 -8.97 12.03 6.20
C ARG A 62 -9.86 11.58 7.36
N ASP A 63 -9.25 11.26 8.49
CA ASP A 63 -9.89 11.02 9.78
C ASP A 63 -9.71 12.26 10.64
N ASP A 64 -10.79 12.97 10.95
CA ASP A 64 -10.74 14.16 11.80
C ASP A 64 -11.07 13.89 13.26
N THR A 65 -11.68 12.75 13.64
CA THR A 65 -12.12 12.37 15.02
C THR A 65 -11.98 13.49 16.09
N ASP A 66 -12.70 14.60 15.91
CA ASP A 66 -12.47 15.91 16.54
C ASP A 66 -13.56 16.23 17.56
N GLN A 67 -13.88 15.24 18.42
CA GLN A 67 -14.90 15.33 19.47
C GLN A 67 -16.36 15.36 18.99
N ARG A 68 -16.61 15.27 17.68
CA ARG A 68 -17.98 15.05 17.21
C ARG A 68 -18.36 13.60 17.53
N SER A 69 -19.64 13.30 17.70
CA SER A 69 -20.02 11.91 17.92
C SER A 69 -19.78 11.10 16.66
N GLY A 70 -19.08 9.98 16.77
CA GLY A 70 -18.97 9.02 15.67
C GLY A 70 -17.62 8.35 15.68
N GLY A 71 -17.10 8.09 14.50
CA GLY A 71 -15.81 7.44 14.28
C GLY A 71 -15.70 7.01 12.84
N CYS A 72 -14.53 6.54 12.45
CA CYS A 72 -14.28 6.08 11.11
C CYS A 72 -14.05 4.58 11.08
N ARG A 73 -14.79 3.89 10.21
CA ARG A 73 -14.79 2.42 10.17
C ARG A 73 -14.11 1.90 8.93
N TYR A 74 -12.91 1.35 9.14
CA TYR A 74 -11.97 0.94 8.12
C TYR A 74 -12.03 -0.53 7.76
N GLN A 75 -11.86 -0.78 6.47
CA GLN A 75 -11.51 -2.09 5.94
C GLN A 75 -10.57 -1.94 4.76
N TRP A 76 -9.73 -2.96 4.58
CA TRP A 76 -8.83 -3.05 3.44
C TRP A 76 -9.05 -4.34 2.65
N LYS A 77 -8.69 -4.31 1.37
CA LYS A 77 -8.78 -5.46 0.46
C LYS A 77 -7.55 -5.45 -0.44
N ILE A 78 -7.09 -6.64 -0.83
CA ILE A 78 -6.14 -6.79 -1.94
C ILE A 78 -6.86 -7.40 -3.13
N GLU A 79 -6.62 -6.86 -4.31
CA GLU A 79 -7.15 -7.38 -5.58
C GLU A 79 -6.00 -7.86 -6.45
N ALA A 80 -6.21 -8.97 -7.14
CA ALA A 80 -5.33 -9.43 -8.21
C ALA A 80 -5.96 -9.10 -9.55
N HIS A 81 -5.15 -8.65 -10.50
CA HIS A 81 -5.61 -8.53 -11.87
C HIS A 81 -5.97 -9.91 -12.46
N HIS A 82 -6.93 -9.95 -13.37
CA HIS A 82 -7.43 -11.22 -13.95
C HIS A 82 -6.35 -11.99 -14.73
N ASN A 83 -5.32 -11.29 -15.23
CA ASN A 83 -4.20 -11.87 -15.96
C ASN A 83 -3.08 -12.43 -15.07
N ILE A 84 -3.21 -12.35 -13.73
CA ILE A 84 -2.20 -12.88 -12.83
C ILE A 84 -2.14 -14.41 -12.87
N ARG A 85 -0.92 -14.93 -12.97
CA ARG A 85 -0.66 -16.37 -12.87
C ARG A 85 -1.26 -16.97 -11.59
N ARG A 86 -1.96 -18.10 -11.75
CA ARG A 86 -2.71 -18.81 -10.69
C ARG A 86 -1.88 -19.25 -9.48
N ASN A 87 -0.55 -19.24 -9.58
CA ASN A 87 0.39 -19.69 -8.54
C ASN A 87 0.99 -18.54 -7.70
N LYS A 88 0.42 -17.33 -7.80
CA LYS A 88 0.81 -16.16 -7.02
C LYS A 88 -0.40 -15.66 -6.24
N GLU A 89 -0.31 -15.68 -4.92
CA GLU A 89 -1.36 -15.19 -4.05
C GLU A 89 -0.77 -14.36 -2.93
N TYR A 90 -1.40 -13.22 -2.69
CA TYR A 90 -1.06 -12.34 -1.59
C TYR A 90 -2.27 -12.13 -0.70
N ARG A 91 -2.03 -11.81 0.55
CA ARG A 91 -3.04 -11.26 1.45
C ARG A 91 -2.47 -10.06 2.19
N LEU A 92 -3.34 -9.10 2.47
CA LEU A 92 -3.02 -7.94 3.27
C LEU A 92 -3.43 -8.21 4.72
N CYS A 93 -2.56 -7.87 5.65
CA CYS A 93 -2.84 -7.92 7.08
C CYS A 93 -2.75 -6.51 7.67
N PHE A 94 -3.65 -6.23 8.59
CA PHE A 94 -3.74 -5.04 9.42
C PHE A 94 -3.61 -5.44 10.89
N ALA A 95 -2.93 -4.62 11.67
CA ALA A 95 -2.87 -4.74 13.11
C ALA A 95 -3.01 -3.37 13.79
N GLU A 96 -3.82 -3.32 14.83
CA GLU A 96 -3.68 -2.37 15.92
C GLU A 96 -2.62 -2.91 16.87
N THR A 97 -1.54 -2.14 17.03
CA THR A 97 -0.34 -2.54 17.79
C THR A 97 -0.33 -1.99 19.22
N GLU A 98 -1.11 -0.94 19.46
CA GLU A 98 -1.35 -0.30 20.73
C GLU A 98 -2.60 0.56 20.54
N GLY A 99 -3.51 0.58 21.51
CA GLY A 99 -4.64 1.48 21.42
C GLY A 99 -5.60 1.38 22.59
N SER A 100 -6.33 2.46 22.78
CA SER A 100 -7.23 2.66 23.91
C SER A 100 -8.56 1.93 23.70
N SER A 101 -9.54 2.16 24.59
CA SER A 101 -10.92 1.70 24.39
C SER A 101 -11.62 2.32 23.17
N GLN A 102 -11.01 3.33 22.56
CA GLN A 102 -11.49 4.04 21.37
C GLN A 102 -11.27 3.23 20.09
N CYS A 103 -10.26 2.37 20.09
CA CYS A 103 -9.93 1.46 19.00
C CYS A 103 -10.79 0.19 19.10
N GLN A 104 -11.82 0.09 18.26
CA GLN A 104 -12.84 -0.96 18.34
C GLN A 104 -12.78 -1.92 17.15
N GLY A 105 -13.26 -3.16 17.37
CA GLY A 105 -13.29 -4.20 16.34
C GLY A 105 -12.08 -5.14 16.38
N SER A 106 -11.75 -5.74 15.23
CA SER A 106 -10.64 -6.70 15.16
C SER A 106 -9.29 -6.00 15.13
N ARG A 107 -8.56 -6.10 16.25
CA ARG A 107 -7.20 -5.54 16.42
C ARG A 107 -6.14 -6.22 15.55
N HIS A 108 -6.45 -7.37 14.95
CA HIS A 108 -5.62 -8.00 13.95
C HIS A 108 -6.50 -8.73 12.95
N SER A 109 -6.36 -8.43 11.67
CA SER A 109 -7.12 -9.11 10.62
C SER A 109 -6.37 -9.14 9.30
N CYS A 110 -6.56 -10.21 8.55
CA CYS A 110 -6.03 -10.33 7.20
C CYS A 110 -7.18 -10.54 6.22
N THR A 111 -6.99 -10.10 4.99
CA THR A 111 -7.84 -10.47 3.87
C THR A 111 -7.74 -11.98 3.62
N ASN A 112 -8.71 -12.54 2.92
CA ASN A 112 -8.49 -13.77 2.16
C ASN A 112 -7.39 -13.54 1.11
N TRP A 113 -6.91 -14.64 0.54
CA TRP A 113 -5.95 -14.62 -0.54
C TRP A 113 -6.54 -13.94 -1.79
N SER A 114 -5.70 -13.24 -2.54
CA SER A 114 -6.07 -12.33 -3.64
C SER A 114 -6.90 -12.96 -4.78
N ARG A 115 -6.95 -14.30 -4.89
CA ARG A 115 -7.83 -14.99 -5.86
C ARG A 115 -9.28 -15.11 -5.39
N THR A 116 -9.50 -15.05 -4.09
CA THR A 116 -10.80 -15.06 -3.42
C THR A 116 -10.87 -13.83 -2.52
N PRO A 117 -10.71 -12.63 -3.08
CA PRO A 117 -10.39 -11.46 -2.28
C PRO A 117 -11.56 -11.11 -1.35
N SER A 118 -11.26 -10.89 -0.08
CA SER A 118 -12.21 -10.42 0.91
C SER A 118 -11.70 -9.13 1.53
N TRP A 119 -12.61 -8.39 2.14
CA TRP A 119 -12.24 -7.32 3.06
C TRP A 119 -11.64 -7.92 4.33
N THR A 120 -10.74 -7.17 4.98
CA THR A 120 -10.37 -7.40 6.38
C THR A 120 -11.62 -7.29 7.26
N SER A 121 -11.53 -7.78 8.49
CA SER A 121 -12.52 -7.44 9.51
C SER A 121 -12.61 -5.92 9.66
N SER A 122 -13.79 -5.43 10.02
CA SER A 122 -13.99 -4.02 10.33
C SER A 122 -13.19 -3.65 11.58
N PHE A 123 -12.48 -2.53 11.48
CA PHE A 123 -11.87 -1.82 12.58
C PHE A 123 -12.48 -0.41 12.64
N ARG A 124 -12.70 0.12 13.83
CA ARG A 124 -13.28 1.45 14.04
C ARG A 124 -12.33 2.27 14.89
N ASP A 125 -11.97 3.42 14.37
CA ASP A 125 -11.31 4.49 15.10
C ASP A 125 -12.36 5.48 15.60
N ASP A 126 -12.36 5.73 16.90
CA ASP A 126 -13.30 6.60 17.63
C ASP A 126 -12.52 7.31 18.74
N THR A 127 -11.41 7.93 18.37
CA THR A 127 -10.49 8.63 19.28
C THR A 127 -11.02 9.95 19.83
N ASP A 128 -12.32 10.20 19.64
CA ASP A 128 -13.06 11.32 20.17
C ASP A 128 -12.95 11.37 21.71
N GLY A 129 -12.64 12.52 22.27
CA GLY A 129 -12.87 12.78 23.69
C GLY A 129 -11.73 12.44 24.64
N ARG A 130 -10.78 11.57 24.26
CA ARG A 130 -9.90 10.89 25.24
C ARG A 130 -8.50 10.67 24.69
N GLY A 131 -7.50 10.74 25.57
CA GLY A 131 -6.13 10.41 25.23
C GLY A 131 -5.94 8.90 25.06
N GLY A 132 -5.06 8.51 24.13
CA GLY A 132 -4.63 7.12 24.00
C GLY A 132 -4.37 6.74 22.55
N GLY A 133 -5.21 7.23 21.63
CA GLY A 133 -5.03 6.99 20.20
C GLY A 133 -5.10 5.52 19.79
N CYS A 134 -4.91 5.27 18.50
CA CYS A 134 -4.78 3.97 17.89
C CYS A 134 -3.47 3.90 17.08
N ARG A 135 -2.72 2.81 17.24
CA ARG A 135 -1.48 2.56 16.48
C ARG A 135 -1.66 1.48 15.43
N TYR A 136 -1.40 1.81 14.18
CA TYR A 136 -1.62 0.95 13.02
C TYR A 136 -0.34 0.41 12.44
N ALA A 137 -0.42 -0.84 11.97
CA ALA A 137 0.60 -1.41 11.10
C ALA A 137 -0.03 -2.33 10.05
N TRP A 138 0.65 -2.42 8.90
CA TRP A 138 0.25 -3.28 7.79
C TRP A 138 1.39 -4.18 7.33
N LYS A 139 1.05 -5.33 6.75
CA LYS A 139 2.00 -6.18 6.03
C LYS A 139 1.33 -6.92 4.89
N ILE A 140 2.15 -7.39 3.95
CA ILE A 140 1.73 -8.29 2.88
C ILE A 140 2.37 -9.65 3.10
N GLU A 141 1.54 -10.68 3.10
CA GLU A 141 2.00 -12.07 3.10
C GLU A 141 1.81 -12.66 1.72
N SER A 142 2.73 -13.54 1.33
CA SER A 142 2.61 -14.32 0.10
C SER A 142 2.43 -15.81 0.44
N ARG A 143 1.64 -16.50 -0.38
CA ARG A 143 1.74 -17.95 -0.48
C ARG A 143 2.04 -18.31 -1.92
N THR A 144 3.00 -19.20 -2.08
CA THR A 144 3.51 -19.57 -3.38
C THR A 144 3.82 -21.05 -3.39
N THR A 145 3.40 -21.76 -4.44
CA THR A 145 3.62 -23.21 -4.58
C THR A 145 4.93 -23.59 -5.30
N THR A 146 5.69 -22.64 -5.85
CA THR A 146 6.93 -22.90 -6.64
C THR A 146 8.01 -21.83 -6.45
N ILE A 147 9.30 -22.20 -6.56
CA ILE A 147 10.45 -21.49 -5.97
C ILE A 147 11.13 -20.43 -6.86
N THR A 148 10.99 -20.45 -8.19
CA THR A 148 11.90 -19.66 -9.06
C THR A 148 11.32 -18.34 -9.57
N LYS A 149 12.11 -17.25 -9.43
CA LYS A 149 11.96 -15.88 -9.97
C LYS A 149 10.56 -15.27 -9.85
N LYS A 150 10.18 -14.85 -8.65
CA LYS A 150 8.85 -14.26 -8.42
C LYS A 150 8.95 -12.80 -8.01
N PRO A 151 7.99 -11.96 -8.44
CA PRO A 151 7.85 -10.66 -7.84
C PRO A 151 7.58 -10.85 -6.36
N VAL A 152 8.07 -9.93 -5.57
CA VAL A 152 7.82 -9.84 -4.14
C VAL A 152 7.15 -8.51 -3.92
N CYS A 153 6.09 -8.51 -3.12
CA CYS A 153 5.31 -7.31 -2.83
C CYS A 153 5.51 -6.85 -1.39
N ARG A 154 5.31 -5.55 -1.15
CA ARG A 154 5.17 -4.92 0.16
C ARG A 154 4.05 -3.88 0.11
N VAL A 155 3.45 -3.60 1.26
CA VAL A 155 2.49 -2.50 1.40
C VAL A 155 3.20 -1.29 1.97
N CYS A 156 2.82 -0.12 1.48
CA CYS A 156 3.32 1.14 1.99
C CYS A 156 2.16 2.02 2.41
N PHE A 157 2.40 2.78 3.47
CA PHE A 157 1.49 3.73 4.06
C PHE A 157 2.17 5.11 4.07
N LYS A 158 1.37 6.16 3.89
CA LYS A 158 1.78 7.52 4.19
C LYS A 158 0.64 8.31 4.82
N GLU A 159 1.05 9.24 5.67
CA GLU A 159 0.28 10.33 6.21
C GLU A 159 0.77 11.62 5.50
N THR A 160 -0.13 12.40 4.92
CA THR A 160 0.22 13.56 4.07
C THR A 160 -0.21 14.91 4.63
N GLU A 161 -1.15 14.92 5.56
CA GLU A 161 -1.64 16.12 6.22
C GLU A 161 -2.14 15.71 7.61
N GLY A 162 -1.47 16.22 8.63
CA GLY A 162 -1.65 15.73 9.97
C GLY A 162 -1.20 16.72 11.00
N SER A 163 -2.07 16.97 11.98
CA SER A 163 -1.78 17.83 13.12
C SER A 163 -0.75 17.17 14.06
N SER A 164 -0.54 17.71 15.26
CA SER A 164 0.23 17.05 16.32
C SER A 164 -0.36 15.68 16.75
N GLN A 165 -1.56 15.36 16.27
CA GLN A 165 -2.31 14.13 16.54
C GLN A 165 -1.77 12.93 15.73
N CYS A 166 -1.14 13.20 14.58
CA CYS A 166 -0.57 12.17 13.70
C CYS A 166 0.92 11.98 14.03
N GLN A 167 1.20 10.90 14.76
CA GLN A 167 2.51 10.65 15.36
C GLN A 167 3.14 9.34 14.84
N GLY A 168 4.44 9.19 15.08
CA GLY A 168 5.20 8.03 14.64
C GLY A 168 5.64 8.14 13.18
N SER A 169 5.64 7.02 12.46
CA SER A 169 6.15 6.96 11.09
C SER A 169 5.12 7.42 10.07
N ARG A 170 5.22 8.69 9.66
CA ARG A 170 4.35 9.32 8.65
C ARG A 170 4.51 8.74 7.24
N GLN A 171 5.56 7.96 6.98
CA GLN A 171 5.66 7.15 5.78
C GLN A 171 6.48 5.91 6.11
N SER A 172 5.94 4.73 5.81
CA SER A 172 6.69 3.49 5.97
C SER A 172 6.16 2.39 5.07
N CYS A 173 7.05 1.47 4.71
CA CYS A 173 6.68 0.24 4.03
C CYS A 173 6.93 -0.99 4.90
N SER A 174 6.14 -2.03 4.66
CA SER A 174 6.37 -3.35 5.23
C SER A 174 7.64 -3.97 4.65
N GLY A 175 8.13 -5.03 5.28
CA GLY A 175 9.11 -5.90 4.65
C GLY A 175 8.55 -6.56 3.39
N TRP A 176 9.45 -7.01 2.51
CA TRP A 176 9.08 -7.78 1.32
C TRP A 176 8.48 -9.13 1.70
N SER A 177 7.40 -9.50 1.01
CA SER A 177 6.69 -10.78 1.16
C SER A 177 7.48 -12.03 0.76
N ALA A 178 8.73 -11.87 0.33
CA ALA A 178 9.69 -12.95 0.10
C ALA A 178 10.09 -13.67 1.40
N ASN A 179 10.01 -12.94 2.52
CA ASN A 179 10.33 -13.45 3.84
C ASN A 179 9.18 -14.33 4.34
N LYS A 180 9.51 -15.45 5.00
CA LYS A 180 8.48 -16.33 5.60
C LYS A 180 7.58 -15.57 6.58
N VAL A 181 8.15 -14.58 7.26
CA VAL A 181 7.45 -13.65 8.15
C VAL A 181 7.83 -12.23 7.73
N PRO A 182 7.07 -11.59 6.83
CA PRO A 182 7.35 -10.23 6.40
C PRO A 182 7.24 -9.28 7.59
N ALA A 183 8.18 -8.34 7.69
CA ALA A 183 8.11 -7.28 8.70
C ALA A 183 6.87 -6.40 8.46
N TRP A 184 6.26 -5.92 9.55
CA TRP A 184 5.22 -4.91 9.48
C TRP A 184 5.78 -3.56 9.03
N THR A 185 4.92 -2.66 8.55
CA THR A 185 5.24 -1.23 8.51
C THR A 185 5.63 -0.75 9.91
N LEU A 186 6.36 0.36 10.00
CA LEU A 186 6.54 1.00 11.30
C LEU A 186 5.17 1.46 11.82
N PRO A 187 4.90 1.35 13.14
CA PRO A 187 3.63 1.80 13.69
C PRO A 187 3.41 3.30 13.42
N PHE A 188 2.23 3.61 12.90
CA PHE A 188 1.72 4.97 12.81
C PHE A 188 0.66 5.15 13.90
N ARG A 189 0.68 6.29 14.60
CA ARG A 189 -0.28 6.60 15.67
C ARG A 189 -1.23 7.69 15.20
N ASP A 190 -2.52 7.37 15.20
CA ASP A 190 -3.59 8.34 15.18
C ASP A 190 -4.02 8.63 16.62
N ASP A 191 -3.90 9.87 17.08
CA ASP A 191 -4.27 10.29 18.43
C ASP A 191 -4.98 11.62 18.36
N THR A 192 -6.22 11.60 17.87
CA THR A 192 -7.06 12.80 17.80
C THR A 192 -7.64 13.19 19.16
N ASP A 193 -6.74 13.45 20.10
CA ASP A 193 -6.99 13.77 21.50
C ASP A 193 -7.65 15.16 21.72
N ASN A 194 -8.88 15.33 21.26
CA ASN A 194 -9.68 16.54 21.46
C ASN A 194 -9.20 17.79 20.71
N ARG A 195 -8.39 17.64 19.65
CA ARG A 195 -7.92 18.78 18.85
C ARG A 195 -8.48 18.69 17.43
N GLY A 196 -8.67 19.83 16.79
CA GLY A 196 -8.94 19.86 15.36
C GLY A 196 -7.66 19.58 14.56
N GLY A 197 -7.81 18.93 13.41
CA GLY A 197 -6.74 18.83 12.41
C GLY A 197 -6.59 17.46 11.77
N GLY A 198 -6.99 16.39 12.46
CA GLY A 198 -7.08 15.05 11.90
C GLY A 198 -5.80 14.51 11.26
N CYS A 199 -5.93 13.38 10.59
CA CYS A 199 -4.86 12.70 9.87
C CYS A 199 -5.34 12.24 8.49
N THR A 200 -4.53 12.53 7.47
CA THR A 200 -4.82 12.16 6.08
C THR A 200 -3.93 11.04 5.59
N TYR A 201 -4.55 9.94 5.18
CA TYR A 201 -3.89 8.67 4.85
C TYR A 201 -3.90 8.34 3.37
N SER A 202 -2.89 7.59 2.94
CA SER A 202 -2.90 6.89 1.67
C SER A 202 -2.10 5.60 1.75
N TRP A 203 -2.45 4.65 0.89
CA TRP A 203 -1.76 3.37 0.76
C TRP A 203 -1.39 3.09 -0.70
N TYR A 204 -0.35 2.31 -0.91
CA TYR A 204 -0.11 1.65 -2.19
C TYR A 204 0.58 0.31 -1.99
N LEU A 205 0.63 -0.46 -3.08
CA LEU A 205 1.30 -1.74 -3.13
C LEU A 205 2.47 -1.66 -4.10
N ASP A 206 3.66 -2.01 -3.62
CA ASP A 206 4.89 -2.05 -4.39
C ASP A 206 5.25 -3.50 -4.66
N CYS A 207 5.46 -3.88 -5.92
CA CYS A 207 5.88 -5.22 -6.30
C CYS A 207 7.02 -5.16 -7.30
N THR A 208 8.10 -5.88 -7.02
CA THR A 208 9.32 -5.85 -7.82
C THR A 208 9.88 -7.28 -7.96
N PRO A 209 10.66 -7.62 -9.00
CA PRO A 209 11.36 -8.90 -9.02
C PRO A 209 12.18 -9.12 -7.74
N LYS A 210 12.20 -10.36 -7.21
CA LYS A 210 12.91 -10.67 -5.97
C LYS A 210 14.40 -10.26 -5.97
N CYS A 211 15.07 -10.33 -7.13
CA CYS A 211 16.46 -9.90 -7.25
C CYS A 211 16.64 -8.39 -7.08
N ASP A 212 15.63 -7.61 -7.40
CA ASP A 212 15.69 -6.15 -7.41
C ASP A 212 15.27 -5.57 -6.06
N ALA A 213 14.47 -6.32 -5.30
CA ALA A 213 13.98 -5.97 -3.95
C ALA A 213 15.09 -5.55 -2.96
N ALA A 214 16.30 -6.08 -3.11
CA ALA A 214 17.45 -5.74 -2.26
C ALA A 214 18.03 -4.35 -2.55
N PHE A 215 17.74 -3.79 -3.73
CA PHE A 215 18.23 -2.49 -4.19
C PHE A 215 17.15 -1.39 -4.08
N CYS A 216 15.90 -1.76 -3.84
CA CYS A 216 14.82 -0.80 -3.64
C CYS A 216 14.98 -0.05 -2.30
N PRO A 217 14.72 1.27 -2.26
CA PRO A 217 14.68 2.01 -1.00
C PRO A 217 13.61 1.45 -0.05
N ARG A 218 13.82 1.58 1.26
CA ARG A 218 12.91 1.00 2.25
C ARG A 218 11.50 1.60 2.22
N ASP A 219 11.39 2.93 2.09
CA ASP A 219 10.12 3.64 2.33
C ASP A 219 9.57 4.38 1.10
N THR A 220 10.20 4.24 -0.07
CA THR A 220 9.73 4.82 -1.35
C THR A 220 9.51 3.72 -2.39
N PRO A 221 8.73 3.98 -3.45
CA PRO A 221 8.54 3.02 -4.53
C PRO A 221 9.87 2.52 -5.08
N CYS A 222 9.92 1.24 -5.42
CA CYS A 222 11.04 0.73 -6.21
C CYS A 222 10.98 1.35 -7.62
N PRO A 223 12.09 1.94 -8.12
CA PRO A 223 12.15 2.50 -9.46
C PRO A 223 12.04 1.45 -10.56
#